data_AF-A0A9Q0RHY7-F1
#
_entry.id   AF-A0A9Q0RHY7-F1
#
_cell.length_a   1.000
_cell.length_b   1.000
_cell.length_c   1.000
_cell.angle_alpha   90.00
_cell.angle_beta   90.00
_cell.angle_gamma   90.00
#
_symmetry.space_group_name_H-M   'P 1'
#
loop_
_entity.id
_entity.type
_entity.pdbx_description
1 polymer ?
#
loop_
_entity_poly.entity_id
_entity_poly.type
_entity_poly.pdbx_seq_one_letter_code
_entity_poly.pdbx_strand_id
1 'polypeptide(L)'
;MYSDKEKEENNFVYHRFSDSNSDEKHTKLILTTNDKEISLDEKTEKKKKSKKKSKKKSKKFIKFGDEKDPQKPNNLFLVTSDEWKLEESDDEDDEIHNNEDIFNFEEKPTIFSTNFQGKEYSTFVTYHPNKKYMLFCITESPIEDSELYKLLIISKEEPKYQTIHESQVSKSCWRSCCCMSPGYKDIIKHTDSLLKNANILKTDCSEEDLIALENPTTATKFKFGVIYVKPGQTDEYKILANSQTSEEFEIFLQEIGEKIELKTFTGYVGGLDQKFGSAGTHSIYTKWHDLDIMFHVSTLFPVSEDNYQQLDKKRHIGNDVVVIVFMEPNAQYNPETMPSQQNHVLIGIQPVRLSNKKDLYFRIQIASKSCVPEFFPKLPSQTLISQKNLKDFLLTKAIRGDQAALKSGVFAQRFDKFKKFKLKSLLLNKN
;
A
#
# COMPACT_ATOMS: atom_id res chain seq x y z
N MET A 1 1.25 22.71 -42.10
CA MET A 1 2.21 21.84 -41.38
C MET A 1 2.40 22.38 -39.97
N TYR A 2 1.41 22.15 -39.12
CA TYR A 2 1.43 22.35 -37.67
C TYR A 2 0.25 21.55 -37.09
N SER A 3 0.41 21.15 -35.83
CA SER A 3 -0.50 20.39 -34.95
C SER A 3 -0.62 18.88 -35.21
N ASP A 4 -0.01 18.11 -34.31
CA ASP A 4 -0.67 17.01 -33.59
C ASP A 4 0.26 16.59 -32.43
N LYS A 5 0.15 17.34 -31.32
CA LYS A 5 0.67 16.99 -29.99
C LYS A 5 -0.38 17.41 -28.97
N GLU A 6 -1.55 16.79 -29.06
CA GLU A 6 -2.56 16.80 -28.00
C GLU A 6 -3.13 15.39 -27.87
N LYS A 7 -3.36 14.97 -26.62
CA LYS A 7 -3.80 13.65 -26.11
C LYS A 7 -2.70 12.72 -25.56
N GLU A 8 -1.92 13.24 -24.61
CA GLU A 8 -1.59 12.47 -23.40
C GLU A 8 -2.52 12.98 -22.27
N GLU A 9 -3.79 12.57 -22.34
CA GLU A 9 -4.78 12.84 -21.30
C GLU A 9 -4.50 11.95 -20.07
N ASN A 10 -3.99 12.59 -19.01
CA ASN A 10 -4.40 12.43 -17.61
C ASN A 10 -4.91 11.05 -17.16
N ASN A 11 -4.06 10.03 -17.23
CA ASN A 11 -4.23 8.80 -16.45
C ASN A 11 -3.07 8.64 -15.46
N PHE A 12 -2.97 9.56 -14.50
CA PHE A 12 -2.27 9.29 -13.24
C PHE A 12 -3.14 8.37 -12.37
N VAL A 13 -3.30 7.13 -12.83
CA VAL A 13 -3.82 6.06 -11.99
C VAL A 13 -2.78 5.81 -10.90
N TYR A 14 -3.24 5.82 -9.65
CA TYR A 14 -2.50 5.58 -8.41
C TYR A 14 -1.46 4.46 -8.50
N HIS A 15 -0.25 4.80 -8.93
CA HIS A 15 0.93 3.98 -8.66
C HIS A 15 1.34 4.24 -7.21
N ARG A 16 0.75 3.47 -6.27
CA ARG A 16 1.24 3.39 -4.89
C ARG A 16 2.74 3.06 -4.92
N PHE A 17 3.53 4.06 -4.52
CA PHE A 17 4.94 4.05 -4.18
C PHE A 17 5.85 3.12 -5.01
N SER A 18 5.73 3.16 -6.34
CA SER A 18 6.85 2.76 -7.19
C SER A 18 7.71 4.00 -7.45
N ASP A 19 8.80 4.16 -6.70
CA ASP A 19 9.92 4.98 -7.17
C ASP A 19 10.51 4.25 -8.38
N SER A 20 10.00 4.52 -9.57
CA SER A 20 10.71 4.23 -10.80
C SER A 20 11.70 5.37 -11.04
N ASN A 21 12.88 5.26 -10.44
CA ASN A 21 14.13 5.85 -10.94
C ASN A 21 15.32 5.16 -10.27
N SER A 22 15.55 3.91 -10.65
CA SER A 22 16.87 3.29 -10.59
C SER A 22 17.51 3.43 -11.98
N ASP A 23 17.87 4.66 -12.35
CA ASP A 23 18.86 4.90 -13.39
C ASP A 23 19.93 5.81 -12.78
N GLU A 24 20.99 5.17 -12.28
CA GLU A 24 22.27 5.82 -12.05
C GLU A 24 22.78 6.35 -13.39
N LYS A 25 22.52 7.63 -13.68
CA LYS A 25 23.40 8.43 -14.52
C LYS A 25 23.94 9.58 -13.70
N HIS A 26 25.18 9.38 -13.24
CA HIS A 26 26.08 10.42 -12.78
C HIS A 26 25.96 11.68 -13.65
N THR A 27 25.27 12.69 -13.16
CA THR A 27 25.46 14.08 -13.58
C THR A 27 25.96 14.84 -12.36
N LYS A 28 27.29 14.81 -12.20
CA LYS A 28 28.04 15.77 -11.39
C LYS A 28 27.69 17.16 -11.94
N LEU A 29 26.82 17.90 -11.26
CA LEU A 29 26.75 19.35 -11.43
C LEU A 29 28.01 19.91 -10.78
N ILE A 30 28.99 20.22 -11.63
CA ILE A 30 30.20 20.94 -11.28
C ILE A 30 29.77 22.38 -10.96
N LEU A 31 29.70 22.72 -9.68
CA LEU A 31 29.77 24.10 -9.23
C LEU A 31 31.26 24.48 -9.20
N THR A 32 31.73 25.08 -10.29
CA THR A 32 33.00 25.80 -10.32
C THR A 32 32.88 27.02 -9.42
N THR A 33 33.64 27.04 -8.33
CA THR A 33 34.08 28.30 -7.72
C THR A 33 35.60 28.24 -7.64
N ASN A 34 36.21 29.29 -8.17
CA ASN A 34 37.65 29.46 -8.28
C ASN A 34 38.32 29.54 -6.91
N ASP A 35 39.60 29.14 -6.93
CA ASP A 35 40.69 29.58 -6.05
C ASP A 35 40.74 29.01 -4.62
N LYS A 36 41.53 27.94 -4.45
CA LYS A 36 42.91 28.01 -3.93
C LYS A 36 43.47 26.60 -3.69
N GLU A 37 44.49 26.26 -4.45
CA GLU A 37 45.42 25.17 -4.13
C GLU A 37 46.17 25.49 -2.84
N ILE A 38 46.12 24.58 -1.86
CA ILE A 38 47.21 24.33 -0.93
C ILE A 38 47.34 22.82 -0.78
N SER A 39 48.42 22.27 -1.31
CA SER A 39 48.92 20.94 -1.01
C SER A 39 49.38 20.87 0.45
N LEU A 40 49.27 19.70 1.08
CA LEU A 40 50.25 19.23 2.06
C LEU A 40 50.06 17.72 2.30
N ASP A 41 51.18 17.03 2.14
CA ASP A 41 51.39 15.59 2.18
C ASP A 41 51.22 14.93 3.57
N GLU A 42 50.99 13.63 3.48
CA GLU A 42 51.43 12.54 4.37
C GLU A 42 51.48 12.76 5.89
N LYS A 43 50.79 11.88 6.63
CA LYS A 43 51.46 11.02 7.61
C LYS A 43 50.65 9.78 8.00
N THR A 44 51.35 8.66 7.87
CA THR A 44 51.09 7.33 8.41
C THR A 44 51.07 7.35 9.94
N GLU A 45 50.17 6.58 10.57
CA GLU A 45 50.52 5.91 11.83
C GLU A 45 49.72 4.63 12.09
N LYS A 46 50.48 3.60 12.48
CA LYS A 46 50.08 2.21 12.70
C LYS A 46 49.68 1.98 14.16
N LYS A 47 48.69 1.10 14.33
CA LYS A 47 48.49 0.12 15.42
C LYS A 47 48.24 0.65 16.84
N LYS A 48 47.12 0.20 17.42
CA LYS A 48 47.16 -0.70 18.59
C LYS A 48 45.89 -1.57 18.68
N LYS A 49 46.12 -2.89 18.57
CA LYS A 49 45.19 -3.96 18.93
C LYS A 49 44.93 -3.92 20.44
N SER A 50 43.68 -4.03 20.87
CA SER A 50 43.37 -4.68 22.14
C SER A 50 42.26 -5.72 21.93
N LYS A 51 42.62 -6.96 22.22
CA LYS A 51 41.74 -8.13 22.29
C LYS A 51 40.84 -7.98 23.52
N LYS A 52 39.53 -8.25 23.41
CA LYS A 52 38.77 -8.89 24.49
C LYS A 52 37.49 -9.57 23.98
N LYS A 53 37.57 -10.91 24.03
CA LYS A 53 36.55 -11.90 24.40
C LYS A 53 35.29 -12.02 23.51
N SER A 54 35.41 -13.00 22.62
CA SER A 54 34.38 -13.97 22.21
C SER A 54 33.17 -14.11 23.15
N LYS A 55 31.97 -13.83 22.61
CA LYS A 55 30.75 -14.58 22.93
C LYS A 55 30.31 -15.29 21.65
N LYS A 56 30.72 -16.56 21.51
CA LYS A 56 30.02 -17.52 20.64
C LYS A 56 28.60 -17.65 21.19
N LYS A 57 27.62 -16.97 20.60
CA LYS A 57 26.22 -17.41 20.72
C LYS A 57 26.11 -18.62 19.79
N SER A 58 26.02 -19.80 20.39
CA SER A 58 25.66 -21.04 19.71
C SER A 58 24.38 -20.83 18.92
N LYS A 59 24.42 -20.97 17.59
CA LYS A 59 23.24 -21.24 16.78
C LYS A 59 22.67 -22.57 17.31
N LYS A 60 21.58 -22.51 18.08
CA LYS A 60 20.81 -23.70 18.45
C LYS A 60 20.13 -24.20 17.18
N PHE A 61 20.68 -25.25 16.59
CA PHE A 61 19.90 -26.10 15.70
C PHE A 61 18.88 -26.84 16.56
N ILE A 62 17.60 -26.56 16.34
CA ILE A 62 16.50 -27.31 16.93
C ILE A 62 16.46 -28.65 16.18
N LYS A 63 16.72 -29.77 16.88
CA LYS A 63 16.41 -31.10 16.38
C LYS A 63 14.92 -31.35 16.59
N PHE A 64 14.22 -31.75 15.54
CA PHE A 64 12.80 -32.12 15.59
C PHE A 64 12.65 -33.62 15.80
N GLY A 65 11.74 -33.99 16.69
CA GLY A 65 11.33 -35.36 16.98
C GLY A 65 10.13 -35.78 16.13
N ASP A 66 9.97 -37.09 15.99
CA ASP A 66 8.97 -37.76 15.16
C ASP A 66 7.51 -37.37 15.53
N GLU A 67 6.70 -37.14 14.50
CA GLU A 67 5.28 -36.76 14.55
C GLU A 67 4.37 -37.84 15.17
N LYS A 68 3.40 -37.43 16.01
CA LYS A 68 2.20 -38.23 16.34
C LYS A 68 0.89 -37.45 16.63
N ASP A 69 0.78 -36.17 16.30
CA ASP A 69 -0.51 -35.46 16.42
C ASP A 69 -0.68 -34.39 15.32
N PRO A 70 -1.59 -34.57 14.33
CA PRO A 70 -1.85 -33.57 13.31
C PRO A 70 -2.52 -32.29 13.85
N GLN A 71 -3.02 -32.30 15.09
CA GLN A 71 -3.64 -31.13 15.74
C GLN A 71 -2.65 -30.28 16.54
N LYS A 72 -1.44 -30.79 16.85
CA LYS A 72 -0.38 -30.02 17.52
C LYS A 72 1.03 -30.39 17.03
N PRO A 73 1.53 -29.72 15.99
CA PRO A 73 2.96 -29.60 15.78
C PRO A 73 3.40 -28.14 15.88
N ASN A 74 4.53 -27.88 16.54
CA ASN A 74 5.28 -26.62 16.47
C ASN A 74 5.80 -26.40 15.02
N ASN A 75 4.89 -26.16 14.07
CA ASN A 75 5.14 -26.05 12.65
C ASN A 75 5.21 -24.58 12.23
N LEU A 76 6.21 -23.88 12.75
CA LEU A 76 6.56 -22.57 12.24
C LEU A 76 7.17 -22.73 10.84
N PHE A 77 6.50 -22.21 9.82
CA PHE A 77 6.97 -22.24 8.44
C PHE A 77 7.33 -20.85 7.91
N LEU A 78 6.82 -19.78 8.54
CA LEU A 78 7.39 -18.43 8.44
C LEU A 78 8.39 -18.20 9.58
N VAL A 79 9.67 -18.13 9.26
CA VAL A 79 10.74 -17.88 10.23
C VAL A 79 10.83 -16.37 10.51
N THR A 80 10.86 -15.96 11.77
CA THR A 80 11.03 -14.55 12.16
C THR A 80 12.48 -14.13 12.31
N SER A 81 12.71 -12.82 12.22
CA SER A 81 13.94 -12.14 12.60
C SER A 81 13.64 -10.97 13.53
N ASP A 82 14.65 -10.26 14.01
CA ASP A 82 14.48 -9.14 14.96
C ASP A 82 13.57 -8.02 14.40
N GLU A 83 13.43 -7.92 13.07
CA GLU A 83 12.56 -6.92 12.41
C GLU A 83 11.12 -7.39 12.21
N TRP A 84 10.88 -8.71 12.23
CA TRP A 84 9.60 -9.32 11.86
C TRP A 84 8.97 -10.03 13.07
N LYS A 85 7.75 -9.63 13.42
CA LYS A 85 6.93 -10.30 14.44
C LYS A 85 5.92 -11.22 13.77
N LEU A 86 5.70 -12.39 14.36
CA LEU A 86 4.55 -13.24 14.03
C LEU A 86 3.32 -12.77 14.79
N GLU A 87 2.18 -12.90 14.16
CA GLU A 87 0.90 -12.79 14.82
C GLU A 87 0.63 -14.04 15.66
N GLU A 88 0.24 -13.84 16.92
CA GLU A 88 -0.21 -14.89 17.82
C GLU A 88 -1.66 -15.25 17.49
N SER A 89 -2.02 -16.53 17.59
CA SER A 89 -3.40 -16.98 17.45
C SER A 89 -4.22 -16.56 18.67
N ASP A 90 -5.49 -16.22 18.46
CA ASP A 90 -6.40 -15.99 19.58
C ASP A 90 -6.82 -17.35 20.15
N ASP A 91 -6.17 -17.76 21.24
CA ASP A 91 -6.40 -19.04 21.93
C ASP A 91 -7.65 -19.05 22.84
N GLU A 92 -8.41 -17.93 22.90
CA GLU A 92 -9.51 -17.77 23.87
C GLU A 92 -10.88 -18.26 23.37
N ASP A 93 -11.07 -18.52 22.07
CA ASP A 93 -12.36 -18.97 21.51
C ASP A 93 -12.22 -20.30 20.75
N ASP A 94 -12.50 -21.41 21.45
CA ASP A 94 -12.58 -22.78 20.90
C ASP A 94 -13.90 -23.06 20.16
N GLU A 95 -14.83 -22.11 20.14
CA GLU A 95 -16.05 -22.24 19.36
C GLU A 95 -15.76 -21.84 17.91
N ILE A 96 -15.82 -22.81 17.00
CA ILE A 96 -15.98 -22.60 15.56
C ILE A 96 -17.32 -21.88 15.36
N HIS A 97 -17.36 -20.59 15.65
CA HIS A 97 -18.49 -19.75 15.28
C HIS A 97 -18.53 -19.72 13.75
N ASN A 98 -19.73 -19.85 13.19
CA ASN A 98 -19.96 -19.61 11.77
C ASN A 98 -19.53 -18.16 11.47
N ASN A 99 -18.29 -18.01 10.99
CA ASN A 99 -17.58 -16.75 10.80
C ASN A 99 -18.08 -15.95 9.60
N GLU A 100 -19.39 -15.81 9.42
CA GLU A 100 -19.91 -14.89 8.39
C GLU A 100 -19.69 -13.43 8.82
N ASP A 101 -19.71 -13.13 10.13
CA ASP A 101 -19.54 -11.77 10.65
C ASP A 101 -18.08 -11.31 10.81
N ILE A 102 -17.10 -12.24 10.90
CA ILE A 102 -15.67 -11.89 11.07
C ILE A 102 -15.07 -11.26 9.80
N PHE A 103 -15.69 -11.52 8.65
CA PHE A 103 -15.23 -11.01 7.35
C PHE A 103 -15.98 -9.76 6.89
N ASN A 104 -16.85 -9.18 7.74
CA ASN A 104 -17.59 -8.00 7.34
C ASN A 104 -16.62 -6.81 7.15
N PHE A 105 -16.25 -6.57 5.90
CA PHE A 105 -15.33 -5.52 5.50
C PHE A 105 -16.09 -4.19 5.45
N GLU A 106 -16.36 -3.60 6.61
CA GLU A 106 -16.88 -2.23 6.67
C GLU A 106 -15.71 -1.24 6.60
N GLU A 107 -15.56 -0.58 5.46
CA GLU A 107 -14.72 0.61 5.37
C GLU A 107 -15.43 1.80 6.01
N LYS A 108 -14.73 2.52 6.87
CA LYS A 108 -15.22 3.82 7.33
C LYS A 108 -15.11 4.81 6.16
N PRO A 109 -16.21 5.40 5.69
CA PRO A 109 -16.16 6.36 4.59
C PRO A 109 -15.34 7.58 5.00
N THR A 110 -14.68 8.21 4.02
CA THR A 110 -14.01 9.50 4.24
C THR A 110 -15.04 10.59 4.57
N ILE A 111 -14.57 11.68 5.17
CA ILE A 111 -15.35 12.91 5.35
C ILE A 111 -15.85 13.38 3.99
N PHE A 112 -15.00 13.37 2.97
CA PHE A 112 -15.37 13.71 1.60
C PHE A 112 -16.52 12.84 1.09
N SER A 113 -16.36 11.52 1.10
CA SER A 113 -17.37 10.56 0.62
C SER A 113 -18.71 10.73 1.35
N THR A 114 -18.67 10.94 2.67
CA THR A 114 -19.89 11.09 3.48
C THR A 114 -20.62 12.41 3.19
N ASN A 115 -19.89 13.48 2.90
CA ASN A 115 -20.44 14.84 2.96
C ASN A 115 -20.60 15.53 1.62
N PHE A 116 -19.76 15.21 0.64
CA PHE A 116 -19.58 15.95 -0.62
C PHE A 116 -19.84 15.11 -1.87
N GLN A 117 -19.55 13.80 -1.83
CA GLN A 117 -19.72 12.92 -2.99
C GLN A 117 -21.17 12.96 -3.50
N GLY A 118 -21.33 13.13 -4.82
CA GLY A 118 -22.64 13.26 -5.47
C GLY A 118 -23.36 14.59 -5.26
N LYS A 119 -22.70 15.60 -4.68
CA LYS A 119 -23.25 16.96 -4.48
C LYS A 119 -22.44 17.98 -5.26
N GLU A 120 -23.03 19.16 -5.47
CA GLU A 120 -22.30 20.29 -6.07
C GLU A 120 -21.35 20.92 -5.05
N TYR A 121 -20.06 20.89 -5.36
CA TYR A 121 -19.00 21.53 -4.59
C TYR A 121 -17.96 22.17 -5.51
N SER A 122 -17.25 23.16 -4.97
CA SER A 122 -16.10 23.77 -5.60
C SER A 122 -14.84 23.49 -4.79
N THR A 123 -13.73 23.18 -5.48
CA THR A 123 -12.43 22.99 -4.83
C THR A 123 -11.52 24.20 -5.00
N PHE A 124 -10.74 24.49 -3.98
CA PHE A 124 -9.83 25.63 -3.95
C PHE A 124 -8.50 25.27 -3.34
N VAL A 125 -7.42 25.83 -3.84
CA VAL A 125 -6.07 25.62 -3.33
C VAL A 125 -5.44 26.94 -2.91
N THR A 126 -4.62 26.90 -1.86
CA THR A 126 -3.85 28.06 -1.41
C THR A 126 -2.51 27.65 -0.81
N TYR A 127 -1.62 28.63 -0.65
CA TYR A 127 -0.41 28.50 0.14
C TYR A 127 -0.42 29.56 1.25
N HIS A 128 -0.27 29.12 2.50
CA HIS A 128 -0.08 29.99 3.66
C HIS A 128 1.34 29.82 4.23
N PRO A 129 2.04 30.89 4.62
CA PRO A 129 3.42 30.79 5.13
C PRO A 129 3.61 29.78 6.29
N ASN A 130 2.63 29.72 7.21
CA ASN A 130 2.70 28.83 8.39
C ASN A 130 2.07 27.45 8.13
N LYS A 131 0.93 27.42 7.43
CA LYS A 131 0.14 26.18 7.21
C LYS A 131 0.51 25.44 5.92
N LYS A 132 1.38 26.04 5.11
CA LYS A 132 1.85 25.56 3.80
C LYS A 132 0.67 25.38 2.84
N TYR A 133 0.75 24.37 1.96
CA TYR A 133 -0.26 24.11 0.95
C TYR A 133 -1.54 23.56 1.61
N MET A 134 -2.68 24.09 1.20
CA MET A 134 -4.00 23.65 1.68
C MET A 134 -4.96 23.57 0.50
N LEU A 135 -5.85 22.58 0.56
CA LEU A 135 -6.97 22.37 -0.34
C LEU A 135 -8.27 22.47 0.44
N PHE A 136 -9.25 23.12 -0.15
CA PHE A 136 -10.59 23.31 0.40
C PHE A 136 -11.60 22.68 -0.54
N CYS A 137 -12.58 22.01 0.03
CA CYS A 137 -13.79 21.62 -0.67
C CYS A 137 -14.99 22.29 0.03
N ILE A 138 -15.81 23.01 -0.73
CA ILE A 138 -16.92 23.81 -0.23
C ILE A 138 -18.17 23.50 -1.06
N THR A 139 -19.30 23.21 -0.41
CA THR A 139 -20.58 23.07 -1.13
C THR A 139 -20.96 24.39 -1.81
N GLU A 140 -21.51 24.32 -3.02
CA GLU A 140 -21.85 25.54 -3.78
C GLU A 140 -23.08 26.26 -3.21
N SER A 141 -24.00 25.49 -2.62
CA SER A 141 -25.17 25.97 -1.89
C SER A 141 -25.19 25.41 -0.47
N PRO A 142 -25.95 26.05 0.45
CA PRO A 142 -26.37 25.40 1.68
C PRO A 142 -27.20 24.17 1.33
N ILE A 143 -27.06 23.09 2.10
CA ILE A 143 -27.90 21.90 1.90
C ILE A 143 -29.33 22.24 2.29
N GLU A 144 -30.28 21.97 1.38
CA GLU A 144 -31.68 22.42 1.43
C GLU A 144 -32.35 22.20 2.79
N ASP A 145 -32.10 21.08 3.46
CA ASP A 145 -32.73 20.76 4.76
C ASP A 145 -32.04 21.40 5.99
N SER A 146 -30.83 21.95 5.82
CA SER A 146 -29.99 22.34 6.97
C SER A 146 -29.47 23.78 6.94
N GLU A 147 -29.57 24.50 5.82
CA GLU A 147 -28.99 25.85 5.66
C GLU A 147 -27.49 25.92 6.01
N LEU A 148 -26.79 24.78 5.94
CA LEU A 148 -25.37 24.66 6.26
C LEU A 148 -24.52 24.55 5.00
N TYR A 149 -23.51 25.39 4.90
CA TYR A 149 -22.34 25.16 4.06
C TYR A 149 -21.45 24.11 4.70
N LYS A 150 -21.00 23.13 3.92
CA LYS A 150 -20.01 22.15 4.36
C LYS A 150 -18.64 22.50 3.83
N LEU A 151 -17.64 22.39 4.70
CA LEU A 151 -16.24 22.66 4.39
C LEU A 151 -15.35 21.49 4.81
N LEU A 152 -14.52 21.03 3.88
CA LEU A 152 -13.41 20.12 4.15
C LEU A 152 -12.08 20.84 3.86
N ILE A 153 -11.16 20.81 4.81
CA ILE A 153 -9.83 21.39 4.71
C ILE A 153 -8.80 20.27 4.75
N ILE A 154 -8.06 20.09 3.65
CA ILE A 154 -6.97 19.14 3.52
C ILE A 154 -5.65 19.91 3.57
N SER A 155 -4.78 19.56 4.51
CA SER A 155 -3.47 20.22 4.71
C SER A 155 -2.40 19.20 5.09
N LYS A 156 -1.21 19.64 5.51
CA LYS A 156 -0.23 18.73 6.13
C LYS A 156 -0.78 18.08 7.42
N GLU A 157 -1.62 18.80 8.16
CA GLU A 157 -2.29 18.27 9.35
C GLU A 157 -3.44 17.33 8.95
N GLU A 158 -4.02 16.65 9.94
CA GLU A 158 -5.24 15.87 9.79
C GLU A 158 -6.35 16.69 9.09
N PRO A 159 -7.15 16.06 8.22
CA PRO A 159 -8.28 16.72 7.57
C PRO A 159 -9.24 17.35 8.59
N LYS A 160 -9.69 18.58 8.31
CA LYS A 160 -10.65 19.28 9.18
C LYS A 160 -11.98 19.45 8.46
N TYR A 161 -13.05 19.05 9.14
CA TYR A 161 -14.41 19.23 8.69
C TYR A 161 -15.09 20.34 9.50
N GLN A 162 -15.79 21.24 8.84
CA GLN A 162 -16.55 22.32 9.46
C GLN A 162 -17.88 22.52 8.74
N THR A 163 -18.87 23.00 9.48
CA THR A 163 -20.14 23.48 8.94
C THR A 163 -20.33 24.93 9.30
N ILE A 164 -20.88 25.73 8.38
CA ILE A 164 -21.15 27.15 8.59
C ILE A 164 -22.60 27.40 8.20
N HIS A 165 -23.37 27.95 9.12
CA HIS A 165 -24.77 28.31 8.87
C HIS A 165 -24.85 29.54 7.96
N GLU A 166 -25.81 29.57 7.02
CA GLU A 166 -25.94 30.67 6.05
C GLU A 166 -26.04 32.04 6.74
N SER A 167 -26.79 32.12 7.84
CA SER A 167 -26.95 33.36 8.62
C SER A 167 -25.63 33.92 9.20
N GLN A 168 -24.59 33.09 9.35
CA GLN A 168 -23.28 33.53 9.82
C GLN A 168 -22.45 34.15 8.69
N VAL A 169 -22.80 33.89 7.43
CA VAL A 169 -22.01 34.32 6.27
C VAL A 169 -22.45 35.71 5.82
N SER A 170 -21.70 36.73 6.23
CA SER A 170 -21.89 38.08 5.70
C SER A 170 -21.56 38.13 4.20
N LYS A 171 -22.57 38.44 3.37
CA LYS A 171 -22.42 38.63 1.92
C LYS A 171 -21.55 39.85 1.63
N SER A 172 -20.70 39.78 0.62
CA SER A 172 -20.04 40.96 0.07
C SER A 172 -21.09 42.00 -0.39
N CYS A 173 -20.84 43.30 -0.16
CA CYS A 173 -21.82 44.38 -0.36
C CYS A 173 -22.54 44.32 -1.71
N TRP A 174 -21.81 44.12 -2.81
CA TRP A 174 -22.39 44.04 -4.15
C TRP A 174 -23.27 42.79 -4.35
N ARG A 175 -22.92 41.65 -3.74
CA ARG A 175 -23.73 40.41 -3.79
C ARG A 175 -25.03 40.59 -3.01
N SER A 176 -24.96 41.28 -1.87
CA SER A 176 -26.14 41.65 -1.09
C SER A 176 -27.09 42.54 -1.90
N CYS A 177 -26.56 43.56 -2.59
CA CYS A 177 -27.36 44.44 -3.44
C CYS A 177 -28.01 43.73 -4.64
N CYS A 178 -27.36 42.69 -5.18
CA CYS A 178 -27.87 41.91 -6.30
C CYS A 178 -28.69 40.66 -5.88
N CYS A 179 -29.07 40.52 -4.60
CA CYS A 179 -29.76 39.35 -4.06
C CYS A 179 -29.07 38.01 -4.36
N MET A 180 -27.73 38.00 -4.46
CA MET A 180 -26.96 36.81 -4.76
C MET A 180 -26.60 36.02 -3.50
N SER A 181 -26.41 34.71 -3.63
CA SER A 181 -25.86 33.86 -2.56
C SER A 181 -24.42 34.28 -2.21
N PRO A 182 -23.93 34.03 -0.98
CA PRO A 182 -22.54 34.28 -0.60
C PRO A 182 -21.53 33.67 -1.58
N GLY A 183 -20.38 34.31 -1.77
CA GLY A 183 -19.27 33.72 -2.53
C GLY A 183 -18.39 32.84 -1.66
N TYR A 184 -17.57 31.97 -2.26
CA TYR A 184 -16.61 31.13 -1.52
C TYR A 184 -15.67 31.95 -0.61
N LYS A 185 -15.26 33.16 -1.02
CA LYS A 185 -14.45 34.07 -0.19
C LYS A 185 -15.20 34.56 1.06
N ASP A 186 -16.53 34.69 0.99
CA ASP A 186 -17.35 35.10 2.13
C ASP A 186 -17.42 33.94 3.15
N ILE A 187 -17.53 32.70 2.65
CA ILE A 187 -17.53 31.47 3.47
C ILE A 187 -16.16 31.26 4.12
N ILE A 188 -15.06 31.31 3.35
CA ILE A 188 -13.70 31.02 3.86
C ILE A 188 -13.25 32.02 4.94
N LYS A 189 -13.75 33.27 4.95
CA LYS A 189 -13.45 34.23 6.04
C LYS A 189 -13.88 33.76 7.43
N HIS A 190 -14.81 32.81 7.49
CA HIS A 190 -15.39 32.27 8.73
C HIS A 190 -14.74 30.94 9.16
N THR A 191 -13.66 30.50 8.49
CA THR A 191 -13.06 29.19 8.72
C THR A 191 -11.82 29.29 9.62
N ASP A 192 -10.69 29.75 9.06
CA ASP A 192 -9.46 30.05 9.78
C ASP A 192 -9.10 31.52 9.55
N SER A 193 -8.93 32.26 10.64
CA SER A 193 -8.49 33.66 10.61
C SER A 193 -7.22 33.89 9.78
N LEU A 194 -6.34 32.87 9.70
CA LEU A 194 -5.11 32.89 8.93
C LEU A 194 -5.35 32.89 7.41
N LEU A 195 -6.55 32.55 6.95
CA LEU A 195 -6.93 32.48 5.54
C LEU A 195 -7.57 33.77 5.01
N LYS A 196 -7.88 34.73 5.88
CA LYS A 196 -8.59 35.97 5.49
C LYS A 196 -7.89 36.75 4.37
N ASN A 197 -6.56 36.65 4.30
CA ASN A 197 -5.72 37.32 3.29
C ASN A 197 -4.97 36.35 2.38
N ALA A 198 -5.32 35.05 2.39
CA ALA A 198 -4.65 34.06 1.56
C ALA A 198 -5.07 34.21 0.08
N ASN A 199 -4.14 33.97 -0.84
CA ASN A 199 -4.47 33.89 -2.26
C ASN A 199 -5.12 32.54 -2.55
N ILE A 200 -6.44 32.51 -2.68
CA ILE A 200 -7.24 31.29 -2.86
C ILE A 200 -7.61 31.18 -4.33
N LEU A 201 -7.14 30.10 -4.97
CA LEU A 201 -7.37 29.84 -6.39
C LEU A 201 -8.36 28.69 -6.54
N LYS A 202 -9.36 28.85 -7.40
CA LYS A 202 -10.26 27.74 -7.77
C LYS A 202 -9.46 26.69 -8.54
N THR A 203 -9.62 25.43 -8.16
CA THR A 203 -8.95 24.31 -8.81
C THR A 203 -9.92 23.18 -9.10
N ASP A 204 -9.46 22.26 -9.94
CA ASP A 204 -10.19 21.07 -10.33
C ASP A 204 -9.40 19.90 -9.76
N CYS A 205 -10.07 19.09 -8.94
CA CYS A 205 -9.50 17.95 -8.26
C CYS A 205 -10.55 16.83 -8.35
N SER A 206 -10.17 15.66 -8.84
CA SER A 206 -11.13 14.55 -8.98
C SER A 206 -11.57 14.05 -7.59
N GLU A 207 -12.72 13.40 -7.51
CA GLU A 207 -13.22 12.82 -6.26
C GLU A 207 -12.23 11.78 -5.71
N GLU A 208 -11.62 10.98 -6.59
CA GLU A 208 -10.62 9.99 -6.21
C GLU A 208 -9.37 10.66 -5.61
N ASP A 209 -8.89 11.75 -6.20
CA ASP A 209 -7.81 12.58 -5.66
C ASP A 209 -8.14 13.15 -4.28
N LEU A 210 -9.38 13.61 -4.06
CA LEU A 210 -9.81 14.16 -2.78
C LEU A 210 -9.84 13.08 -1.69
N ILE A 211 -10.43 11.93 -2.00
CA ILE A 211 -10.51 10.77 -1.09
C ILE A 211 -9.10 10.30 -0.71
N ALA A 212 -8.19 10.15 -1.68
CA ALA A 212 -6.84 9.67 -1.38
C ALA A 212 -5.97 10.69 -0.66
N LEU A 213 -6.16 11.99 -0.92
CA LEU A 213 -5.48 13.06 -0.17
C LEU A 213 -6.00 13.17 1.27
N GLU A 214 -7.26 12.81 1.50
CA GLU A 214 -7.85 12.75 2.83
C GLU A 214 -7.29 11.56 3.62
N ASN A 215 -7.41 10.35 3.07
CA ASN A 215 -6.99 9.14 3.73
C ASN A 215 -6.44 8.10 2.72
N PRO A 216 -5.14 7.75 2.76
CA PRO A 216 -4.57 6.78 1.83
C PRO A 216 -5.06 5.33 2.07
N THR A 217 -5.72 5.05 3.21
CA THR A 217 -6.22 3.71 3.53
C THR A 217 -7.51 3.37 2.80
N THR A 218 -8.26 4.35 2.29
CA THR A 218 -9.54 4.13 1.58
C THR A 218 -9.34 3.89 0.08
N ALA A 219 -8.23 3.26 -0.30
CA ALA A 219 -8.00 2.93 -1.70
C ALA A 219 -8.89 1.76 -2.10
N THR A 220 -9.44 1.82 -3.30
CA THR A 220 -10.25 0.74 -3.87
C THR A 220 -9.44 -0.23 -4.74
N LYS A 221 -8.14 0.01 -4.88
CA LYS A 221 -7.25 -0.76 -5.76
C LYS A 221 -6.04 -1.26 -5.01
N PHE A 222 -5.82 -2.56 -5.02
CA PHE A 222 -4.76 -3.24 -4.28
C PHE A 222 -3.91 -4.12 -5.21
N LYS A 223 -2.64 -4.23 -4.84
CA LYS A 223 -1.69 -5.14 -5.48
C LYS A 223 -0.96 -5.94 -4.42
N PHE A 224 -0.88 -7.24 -4.61
CA PHE A 224 -0.25 -8.16 -3.66
C PHE A 224 0.74 -9.08 -4.36
N GLY A 225 1.92 -9.21 -3.79
CA GLY A 225 2.91 -10.16 -4.29
C GLY A 225 2.48 -11.58 -3.96
N VAL A 226 2.75 -12.54 -4.83
CA VAL A 226 2.59 -13.97 -4.53
C VAL A 226 3.89 -14.67 -4.89
N ILE A 227 4.54 -15.29 -3.90
CA ILE A 227 5.74 -16.10 -4.11
C ILE A 227 5.47 -17.57 -3.81
N TYR A 228 6.13 -18.44 -4.58
CA TYR A 228 6.02 -19.88 -4.47
C TYR A 228 7.32 -20.51 -3.97
N VAL A 229 7.28 -21.24 -2.85
CA VAL A 229 8.45 -21.78 -2.15
C VAL A 229 8.37 -23.30 -2.03
N LYS A 230 9.40 -23.98 -2.54
CA LYS A 230 9.57 -25.44 -2.46
C LYS A 230 10.43 -25.85 -1.26
N PRO A 231 10.38 -27.13 -0.81
CA PRO A 231 11.20 -27.60 0.29
C PRO A 231 12.70 -27.39 0.05
N GLY A 232 13.40 -26.90 1.07
CA GLY A 232 14.84 -26.64 1.02
C GLY A 232 15.26 -25.37 0.27
N GLN A 233 14.33 -24.60 -0.32
CA GLN A 233 14.65 -23.32 -0.93
C GLN A 233 14.91 -22.25 0.15
N THR A 234 16.13 -21.72 0.16
CA THR A 234 16.61 -20.69 1.11
C THR A 234 17.35 -19.55 0.41
N ASP A 235 17.22 -19.48 -0.91
CA ASP A 235 17.92 -18.54 -1.79
C ASP A 235 16.91 -17.81 -2.68
N GLU A 236 17.07 -16.49 -2.79
CA GLU A 236 16.17 -15.59 -3.52
C GLU A 236 15.98 -16.04 -4.97
N TYR A 237 17.10 -16.31 -5.67
CA TYR A 237 17.06 -16.70 -7.07
C TYR A 237 16.29 -18.01 -7.26
N LYS A 238 16.56 -19.04 -6.45
CA LYS A 238 15.85 -20.32 -6.56
C LYS A 238 14.34 -20.18 -6.39
N ILE A 239 13.90 -19.29 -5.50
CA ILE A 239 12.47 -19.02 -5.27
C ILE A 239 11.87 -18.31 -6.49
N LEU A 240 12.51 -17.23 -6.97
CA LEU A 240 12.00 -16.44 -8.11
C LEU A 240 12.10 -17.19 -9.46
N ALA A 241 13.02 -18.13 -9.59
CA ALA A 241 13.21 -18.96 -10.78
C ALA A 241 12.22 -20.13 -10.89
N ASN A 242 11.34 -20.34 -9.89
CA ASN A 242 10.32 -21.38 -9.97
C ASN A 242 9.37 -21.13 -11.16
N SER A 243 9.30 -22.09 -12.07
CA SER A 243 8.38 -22.11 -13.22
C SER A 243 7.39 -23.28 -13.18
N GLN A 244 7.74 -24.37 -12.49
CA GLN A 244 6.86 -25.52 -12.28
C GLN A 244 6.22 -25.45 -10.88
N THR A 245 4.91 -25.59 -10.85
CA THR A 245 4.03 -25.45 -9.68
C THR A 245 3.37 -26.78 -9.30
N SER A 246 2.95 -26.88 -8.04
CA SER A 246 2.14 -27.99 -7.52
C SER A 246 0.67 -27.82 -7.90
N GLU A 247 -0.08 -28.92 -7.83
CA GLU A 247 -1.53 -28.92 -8.02
C GLU A 247 -2.22 -28.01 -6.98
N GLU A 248 -1.78 -28.07 -5.72
CA GLU A 248 -2.32 -27.25 -4.64
C GLU A 248 -2.10 -25.75 -4.85
N PHE A 249 -1.00 -25.36 -5.50
CA PHE A 249 -0.76 -23.96 -5.82
C PHE A 249 -1.67 -23.47 -6.94
N GLU A 250 -1.91 -24.28 -7.97
CA GLU A 250 -2.86 -23.92 -9.03
C GLU A 250 -4.29 -23.82 -8.49
N ILE A 251 -4.68 -24.73 -7.59
CA ILE A 251 -5.97 -24.64 -6.86
C ILE A 251 -6.02 -23.33 -6.06
N PHE A 252 -4.97 -23.03 -5.29
CA PHE A 252 -4.88 -21.79 -4.54
C PHE A 252 -5.05 -20.54 -5.42
N LEU A 253 -4.40 -20.47 -6.58
CA LEU A 253 -4.54 -19.35 -7.50
C LEU A 253 -5.97 -19.20 -8.03
N GLN A 254 -6.66 -20.31 -8.30
CA GLN A 254 -8.06 -20.33 -8.73
C GLN A 254 -9.02 -19.85 -7.63
N GLU A 255 -8.72 -20.14 -6.36
CA GLU A 255 -9.55 -19.68 -5.24
C GLU A 255 -9.44 -18.17 -5.01
N ILE A 256 -8.25 -17.59 -5.15
CA ILE A 256 -8.03 -16.17 -4.84
C ILE A 256 -8.47 -15.22 -5.96
N GLY A 257 -8.57 -15.71 -7.20
CA GLY A 257 -8.98 -14.89 -8.33
C GLY A 257 -9.06 -15.61 -9.66
N GLU A 258 -9.40 -14.85 -10.70
CA GLU A 258 -9.50 -15.29 -12.07
C GLU A 258 -8.16 -15.09 -12.79
N LYS A 259 -7.78 -16.06 -13.64
CA LYS A 259 -6.64 -15.92 -14.52
C LYS A 259 -7.01 -15.09 -15.75
N ILE A 260 -6.40 -13.92 -15.87
CA ILE A 260 -6.67 -12.94 -16.94
C ILE A 260 -5.50 -12.85 -17.93
N GLU A 261 -5.79 -12.55 -19.20
CA GLU A 261 -4.77 -12.25 -20.20
C GLU A 261 -4.41 -10.75 -20.15
N LEU A 262 -3.14 -10.44 -19.86
CA LEU A 262 -2.71 -9.06 -19.61
C LEU A 262 -2.88 -8.15 -20.84
N LYS A 263 -2.70 -8.68 -22.05
CA LYS A 263 -2.76 -7.90 -23.29
C LYS A 263 -4.16 -7.34 -23.59
N THR A 264 -5.20 -8.08 -23.24
CA THR A 264 -6.61 -7.76 -23.56
C THR A 264 -7.39 -7.26 -22.34
N PHE A 265 -6.82 -7.37 -21.14
CA PHE A 265 -7.47 -6.95 -19.90
C PHE A 265 -7.64 -5.42 -19.81
N THR A 266 -8.84 -4.98 -19.43
CA THR A 266 -9.21 -3.55 -19.33
C THR A 266 -9.37 -3.07 -17.89
N GLY A 267 -9.25 -3.96 -16.91
CA GLY A 267 -9.36 -3.63 -15.49
C GLY A 267 -8.07 -3.07 -14.89
N TYR A 268 -7.99 -3.04 -13.56
CA TYR A 268 -6.79 -2.57 -12.86
C TYR A 268 -5.60 -3.53 -13.03
N VAL A 269 -4.54 -3.06 -13.68
CA VAL A 269 -3.37 -3.89 -14.05
C VAL A 269 -2.26 -3.96 -12.99
N GLY A 270 -2.39 -3.28 -11.85
CA GLY A 270 -1.36 -3.32 -10.78
C GLY A 270 0.01 -2.74 -11.15
N GLY A 271 0.15 -2.13 -12.33
CA GLY A 271 1.43 -1.72 -12.90
C GLY A 271 2.18 -2.82 -13.64
N LEU A 272 1.53 -3.95 -13.92
CA LEU A 272 2.02 -4.97 -14.84
C LEU A 272 2.03 -4.44 -16.28
N ASP A 273 3.05 -4.83 -17.04
CA ASP A 273 3.17 -4.47 -18.45
C ASP A 273 2.18 -5.25 -19.32
N GLN A 274 1.45 -4.53 -20.18
CA GLN A 274 0.51 -5.10 -21.15
C GLN A 274 1.04 -5.11 -22.58
N LYS A 275 2.21 -4.48 -22.83
CA LYS A 275 2.70 -4.20 -24.20
C LYS A 275 3.89 -5.07 -24.60
N PHE A 276 4.89 -5.16 -23.74
CA PHE A 276 6.20 -5.77 -24.06
C PHE A 276 6.37 -7.17 -23.46
N GLY A 277 5.43 -7.62 -22.62
CA GLY A 277 5.38 -8.96 -22.05
C GLY A 277 6.36 -9.19 -20.89
N SER A 278 6.96 -8.14 -20.31
CA SER A 278 7.89 -8.30 -19.18
C SER A 278 7.22 -8.86 -17.92
N ALA A 279 5.90 -8.67 -17.80
CA ALA A 279 5.06 -9.24 -16.75
C ALA A 279 4.50 -10.64 -17.08
N GLY A 280 4.88 -11.22 -18.21
CA GLY A 280 4.27 -12.44 -18.73
C GLY A 280 2.99 -12.17 -19.53
N THR A 281 2.27 -13.22 -19.88
CA THR A 281 1.04 -13.12 -20.69
C THR A 281 -0.23 -13.08 -19.85
N HIS A 282 -0.17 -13.58 -18.63
CA HIS A 282 -1.32 -13.71 -17.74
C HIS A 282 -0.99 -13.31 -16.32
N SER A 283 -2.01 -12.96 -15.56
CA SER A 283 -1.93 -12.76 -14.12
C SER A 283 -3.19 -13.28 -13.43
N ILE A 284 -3.25 -13.18 -12.10
CA ILE A 284 -4.48 -13.42 -11.32
C ILE A 284 -5.05 -12.08 -10.87
N TYR A 285 -6.35 -11.91 -11.07
CA TYR A 285 -7.10 -10.70 -10.70
C TYR A 285 -8.41 -11.09 -10.01
N THR A 286 -8.88 -10.29 -9.07
CA THR A 286 -10.25 -10.42 -8.58
C THR A 286 -10.86 -9.07 -8.26
N LYS A 287 -12.18 -8.97 -8.47
CA LYS A 287 -13.00 -7.88 -7.96
C LYS A 287 -13.75 -8.41 -6.72
N TRP A 288 -13.54 -7.80 -5.56
CA TRP A 288 -14.08 -8.26 -4.28
C TRP A 288 -14.58 -7.06 -3.47
N HIS A 289 -15.89 -7.00 -3.16
CA HIS A 289 -16.56 -5.83 -2.56
C HIS A 289 -16.24 -4.49 -3.26
N ASP A 290 -16.30 -4.48 -4.60
CA ASP A 290 -15.92 -3.35 -5.45
C ASP A 290 -14.46 -2.88 -5.35
N LEU A 291 -13.61 -3.66 -4.69
CA LEU A 291 -12.17 -3.48 -4.68
C LEU A 291 -11.55 -4.26 -5.84
N ASP A 292 -10.67 -3.60 -6.59
CA ASP A 292 -9.83 -4.23 -7.60
C ASP A 292 -8.56 -4.79 -6.96
N ILE A 293 -8.30 -6.09 -7.08
CA ILE A 293 -7.07 -6.71 -6.58
C ILE A 293 -6.31 -7.39 -7.71
N MET A 294 -5.08 -6.94 -7.94
CA MET A 294 -4.12 -7.56 -8.86
C MET A 294 -3.05 -8.34 -8.09
N PHE A 295 -2.77 -9.57 -8.49
CA PHE A 295 -1.72 -10.38 -7.86
C PHE A 295 -0.47 -10.41 -8.73
N HIS A 296 0.70 -10.08 -8.17
CA HIS A 296 1.98 -10.25 -8.83
C HIS A 296 2.52 -11.66 -8.55
N VAL A 297 2.10 -12.64 -9.36
CA VAL A 297 2.41 -14.06 -9.14
C VAL A 297 3.77 -14.44 -9.72
N SER A 298 4.74 -14.78 -8.87
CA SER A 298 6.14 -15.00 -9.26
C SER A 298 6.32 -16.04 -10.38
N THR A 299 5.47 -17.06 -10.43
CA THR A 299 5.55 -18.15 -11.41
C THR A 299 4.91 -17.80 -12.75
N LEU A 300 4.10 -16.74 -12.84
CA LEU A 300 3.50 -16.26 -14.09
C LEU A 300 4.40 -15.25 -14.83
N PHE A 301 5.36 -14.66 -14.13
CA PHE A 301 6.42 -13.88 -14.78
C PHE A 301 7.39 -14.79 -15.56
N PRO A 302 7.88 -14.35 -16.73
CA PRO A 302 8.89 -15.06 -17.48
C PRO A 302 10.17 -15.20 -16.65
N VAL A 303 10.82 -16.36 -16.75
CA VAL A 303 12.16 -16.56 -16.17
C VAL A 303 13.18 -16.08 -17.20
N SER A 304 14.03 -15.15 -16.80
CA SER A 304 15.14 -14.69 -17.64
C SER A 304 16.40 -15.47 -17.26
N GLU A 305 16.86 -16.37 -18.13
CA GLU A 305 18.06 -17.18 -17.88
C GLU A 305 19.33 -16.31 -17.78
N ASP A 306 19.37 -15.20 -18.52
CA ASP A 306 20.48 -14.24 -18.50
C ASP A 306 20.47 -13.31 -17.28
N ASN A 307 19.38 -13.31 -16.49
CA ASN A 307 19.22 -12.43 -15.34
C ASN A 307 19.04 -13.24 -14.05
N TYR A 308 20.15 -13.59 -13.41
CA TYR A 308 20.16 -14.29 -12.13
C TYR A 308 19.40 -13.55 -11.01
N GLN A 309 19.18 -12.24 -11.12
CA GLN A 309 18.42 -11.50 -10.10
C GLN A 309 16.91 -11.49 -10.36
N GLN A 310 16.45 -12.00 -11.52
CA GLN A 310 15.04 -11.99 -11.94
C GLN A 310 14.39 -10.61 -11.71
N LEU A 311 15.08 -9.56 -12.18
CA LEU A 311 14.80 -8.16 -11.80
C LEU A 311 13.36 -7.75 -12.03
N ASP A 312 12.69 -8.21 -13.08
CA ASP A 312 11.28 -7.90 -13.32
C ASP A 312 10.40 -8.43 -12.19
N LYS A 313 10.56 -9.71 -11.81
CA LYS A 313 9.84 -10.33 -10.69
C LYS A 313 10.09 -9.56 -9.39
N LYS A 314 11.36 -9.25 -9.12
CA LYS A 314 11.79 -8.53 -7.92
C LYS A 314 11.27 -7.09 -7.90
N ARG A 315 11.21 -6.41 -9.04
CA ARG A 315 10.69 -5.06 -9.18
C ARG A 315 9.20 -4.99 -8.87
N HIS A 316 8.43 -6.01 -9.22
CA HIS A 316 7.01 -6.05 -8.89
C HIS A 316 6.79 -6.50 -7.44
N ILE A 317 7.19 -7.73 -7.11
CA ILE A 317 6.91 -8.37 -5.82
C ILE A 317 7.67 -7.69 -4.67
N GLY A 318 8.92 -7.30 -4.91
CA GLY A 318 9.72 -6.56 -3.94
C GLY A 318 9.17 -5.16 -3.66
N ASN A 319 8.26 -4.64 -4.49
CA ASN A 319 7.60 -3.35 -4.28
C ASN A 319 6.15 -3.47 -3.78
N ASP A 320 5.69 -4.69 -3.48
CA ASP A 320 4.38 -4.87 -2.86
C ASP A 320 4.48 -4.69 -1.35
N VAL A 321 3.47 -4.07 -0.73
CA VAL A 321 3.46 -3.88 0.73
C VAL A 321 3.18 -5.21 1.43
N VAL A 322 2.28 -5.99 0.86
CA VAL A 322 1.87 -7.31 1.34
C VAL A 322 2.29 -8.36 0.32
N VAL A 323 2.96 -9.41 0.80
CA VAL A 323 3.34 -10.56 -0.03
C VAL A 323 2.78 -11.83 0.58
N ILE A 324 2.05 -12.58 -0.24
CA ILE A 324 1.55 -13.91 0.07
C ILE A 324 2.65 -14.92 -0.28
N VAL A 325 3.03 -15.74 0.69
CA VAL A 325 4.08 -16.74 0.56
C VAL A 325 3.42 -18.11 0.57
N PHE A 326 3.24 -18.71 -0.61
CA PHE A 326 2.78 -20.09 -0.69
C PHE A 326 3.96 -21.03 -0.50
N MET A 327 3.86 -21.91 0.49
CA MET A 327 4.87 -22.90 0.83
C MET A 327 4.32 -24.30 0.62
N GLU A 328 5.02 -25.10 -0.17
CA GLU A 328 4.73 -26.54 -0.25
C GLU A 328 4.86 -27.21 1.14
N PRO A 329 4.28 -28.41 1.34
CA PRO A 329 4.49 -29.17 2.57
C PRO A 329 5.99 -29.33 2.88
N ASN A 330 6.39 -29.06 4.12
CA ASN A 330 7.79 -29.06 4.61
C ASN A 330 8.68 -27.92 4.09
N ALA A 331 8.17 -26.99 3.30
CA ALA A 331 8.88 -25.76 2.99
C ALA A 331 8.81 -24.76 4.15
N GLN A 332 9.85 -23.93 4.25
CA GLN A 332 9.92 -22.81 5.19
C GLN A 332 10.42 -21.57 4.45
N TYR A 333 10.03 -20.40 4.93
CA TYR A 333 10.44 -19.13 4.36
C TYR A 333 10.91 -18.18 5.45
N ASN A 334 12.08 -17.58 5.24
CA ASN A 334 12.61 -16.49 6.04
C ASN A 334 12.45 -15.18 5.24
N PRO A 335 11.82 -14.13 5.80
CA PRO A 335 11.73 -12.80 5.16
C PRO A 335 13.09 -12.23 4.73
N GLU A 336 14.18 -12.60 5.41
CA GLU A 336 15.55 -12.19 5.07
C GLU A 336 16.07 -12.86 3.79
N THR A 337 15.41 -13.91 3.29
CA THR A 337 15.77 -14.54 2.01
C THR A 337 15.55 -13.60 0.84
N MET A 338 14.52 -12.75 0.90
CA MET A 338 14.19 -11.78 -0.15
C MET A 338 13.94 -10.40 0.48
N PRO A 339 15.00 -9.73 0.95
CA PRO A 339 14.86 -8.51 1.75
C PRO A 339 14.29 -7.38 0.89
N SER A 340 13.25 -6.73 1.40
CA SER A 340 12.64 -5.56 0.77
C SER A 340 12.35 -4.46 1.78
N GLN A 341 12.63 -3.22 1.37
CA GLN A 341 12.22 -2.03 2.11
C GLN A 341 10.70 -1.80 2.03
N GLN A 342 10.02 -2.33 1.00
CA GLN A 342 8.60 -2.10 0.77
C GLN A 342 7.71 -3.21 1.35
N ASN A 343 8.17 -4.47 1.38
CA ASN A 343 7.42 -5.54 2.04
C ASN A 343 7.34 -5.25 3.55
N HIS A 344 6.13 -5.24 4.10
CA HIS A 344 5.86 -4.98 5.52
C HIS A 344 4.95 -6.03 6.15
N VAL A 345 4.17 -6.76 5.35
CA VAL A 345 3.32 -7.86 5.80
C VAL A 345 3.54 -9.07 4.89
N LEU A 346 3.68 -10.23 5.50
CA LEU A 346 3.77 -11.53 4.84
C LEU A 346 2.66 -12.43 5.33
N ILE A 347 1.93 -13.01 4.39
CA ILE A 347 0.89 -14.01 4.69
C ILE A 347 1.37 -15.35 4.15
N GLY A 348 1.87 -16.19 5.05
CA GLY A 348 2.35 -17.53 4.74
C GLY A 348 1.17 -18.48 4.64
N ILE A 349 1.11 -19.25 3.55
CA ILE A 349 0.05 -20.21 3.26
C ILE A 349 0.70 -21.56 2.97
N GLN A 350 0.24 -22.61 3.65
CA GLN A 350 0.67 -23.98 3.39
C GLN A 350 -0.54 -24.90 3.21
N PRO A 351 -0.62 -25.69 2.13
CA PRO A 351 -1.74 -26.61 1.92
C PRO A 351 -1.65 -27.79 2.88
N VAL A 352 -2.82 -28.24 3.35
CA VAL A 352 -2.98 -29.38 4.26
C VAL A 352 -4.13 -30.25 3.73
N ARG A 353 -3.80 -31.47 3.30
CA ARG A 353 -4.81 -32.50 3.01
C ARG A 353 -4.99 -33.37 4.25
N LEU A 354 -6.18 -33.32 4.86
CA LEU A 354 -6.47 -34.14 6.04
C LEU A 354 -6.70 -35.59 5.63
N SER A 355 -6.07 -36.55 6.31
CA SER A 355 -6.01 -37.97 5.94
C SER A 355 -7.37 -38.65 5.74
N ASN A 356 -8.45 -38.06 6.27
CA ASN A 356 -9.79 -38.65 6.29
C ASN A 356 -10.79 -37.89 5.39
N LYS A 357 -10.38 -36.87 4.64
CA LYS A 357 -11.26 -36.08 3.75
C LYS A 357 -10.54 -35.76 2.43
N LYS A 358 -11.30 -35.67 1.33
CA LYS A 358 -10.82 -35.10 0.06
C LYS A 358 -10.60 -33.58 0.12
N ASP A 359 -11.02 -32.96 1.22
CA ASP A 359 -11.07 -31.51 1.38
C ASP A 359 -9.66 -30.94 1.60
N LEU A 360 -9.34 -29.89 0.84
CA LEU A 360 -8.12 -29.10 0.98
C LEU A 360 -8.32 -28.00 2.02
N TYR A 361 -7.38 -27.90 2.96
CA TYR A 361 -7.29 -26.82 3.93
C TYR A 361 -5.98 -26.06 3.73
N PHE A 362 -5.92 -24.85 4.25
CA PHE A 362 -4.75 -24.00 4.20
C PHE A 362 -4.38 -23.57 5.61
N ARG A 363 -3.16 -23.86 6.03
CA ARG A 363 -2.58 -23.34 7.27
C ARG A 363 -2.00 -21.96 6.99
N ILE A 364 -2.31 -20.99 7.84
CA ILE A 364 -1.92 -19.59 7.66
C ILE A 364 -1.01 -19.11 8.80
N GLN A 365 0.07 -18.42 8.46
CA GLN A 365 0.89 -17.66 9.41
C GLN A 365 1.04 -16.24 8.90
N ILE A 366 1.08 -15.27 9.82
CA ILE A 366 1.18 -13.86 9.46
C ILE A 366 2.42 -13.31 10.13
N ALA A 367 3.31 -12.73 9.33
CA ALA A 367 4.45 -11.99 9.82
C ALA A 367 4.34 -10.53 9.37
N SER A 368 4.64 -9.59 10.26
CA SER A 368 4.68 -8.17 9.92
C SER A 368 5.92 -7.51 10.50
N LYS A 369 6.39 -6.42 9.89
CA LYS A 369 7.46 -5.61 10.50
C LYS A 369 6.99 -5.04 11.83
N SER A 370 7.90 -4.90 12.79
CA SER A 370 7.59 -4.40 14.15
C SER A 370 6.89 -3.03 14.17
N CYS A 371 7.15 -2.19 13.16
CA CYS A 371 6.53 -0.87 12.98
C CYS A 371 5.09 -0.89 12.45
N VAL A 372 4.58 -2.05 12.03
CA VAL A 372 3.20 -2.21 11.56
C VAL A 372 2.30 -2.39 12.78
N PRO A 373 1.28 -1.52 12.98
CA PRO A 373 0.27 -1.72 14.01
C PRO A 373 -0.46 -3.05 13.84
N GLU A 374 -1.07 -3.55 14.90
CA GLU A 374 -1.92 -4.72 14.82
C GLU A 374 -3.14 -4.49 13.90
N PHE A 375 -3.58 -5.56 13.23
CA PHE A 375 -4.70 -5.51 12.29
C PHE A 375 -5.51 -6.81 12.29
N PHE A 376 -6.82 -6.63 12.08
CA PHE A 376 -7.86 -7.65 12.17
C PHE A 376 -8.29 -8.13 10.77
N PRO A 377 -8.97 -9.29 10.64
CA PRO A 377 -9.35 -10.23 11.70
C PRO A 377 -8.15 -10.98 12.27
N LYS A 378 -8.22 -11.38 13.54
CA LYS A 378 -7.17 -12.18 14.17
C LYS A 378 -7.10 -13.58 13.57
N LEU A 379 -5.93 -14.21 13.68
CA LEU A 379 -5.79 -15.60 13.31
C LEU A 379 -6.66 -16.50 14.23
N PRO A 380 -7.47 -17.40 13.66
CA PRO A 380 -8.17 -18.39 14.48
C PRO A 380 -7.17 -19.31 15.19
N SER A 381 -7.54 -19.85 16.35
CA SER A 381 -6.72 -20.70 17.22
C SER A 381 -6.02 -21.87 16.49
N GLN A 382 -6.66 -22.49 15.49
CA GLN A 382 -6.04 -23.58 14.71
C GLN A 382 -5.25 -23.10 13.49
N THR A 383 -5.37 -21.84 13.08
CA THR A 383 -4.78 -21.26 11.86
C THR A 383 -5.12 -22.01 10.56
N LEU A 384 -6.12 -22.89 10.58
CA LEU A 384 -6.56 -23.70 9.45
C LEU A 384 -7.84 -23.11 8.86
N ILE A 385 -7.80 -22.84 7.55
CA ILE A 385 -8.93 -22.29 6.81
C ILE A 385 -9.30 -23.27 5.70
N SER A 386 -10.60 -23.53 5.55
CA SER A 386 -11.11 -24.36 4.45
C SER A 386 -10.91 -23.65 3.12
N GLN A 387 -10.76 -24.41 2.04
CA GLN A 387 -10.68 -23.86 0.68
C GLN A 387 -11.78 -22.81 0.40
N LYS A 388 -13.02 -23.10 0.79
CA LYS A 388 -14.19 -22.21 0.56
C LYS A 388 -14.10 -20.85 1.23
N ASN A 389 -13.47 -20.77 2.41
CA ASN A 389 -13.38 -19.52 3.19
C ASN A 389 -12.04 -18.80 2.98
N LEU A 390 -11.14 -19.39 2.19
CA LEU A 390 -9.77 -18.87 2.03
C LEU A 390 -9.78 -17.47 1.42
N LYS A 391 -10.56 -17.27 0.34
CA LYS A 391 -10.57 -16.01 -0.41
C LYS A 391 -10.94 -14.83 0.49
N ASP A 392 -12.06 -14.92 1.19
CA ASP A 392 -12.57 -13.82 2.01
C ASP A 392 -11.64 -13.52 3.19
N PHE A 393 -11.14 -14.54 3.88
CA PHE A 393 -10.14 -14.35 4.94
C PHE A 393 -8.88 -13.68 4.39
N LEU A 394 -8.30 -14.23 3.31
CA LEU A 394 -7.03 -13.79 2.77
C LEU A 394 -7.09 -12.36 2.26
N LEU A 395 -8.13 -12.01 1.50
CA LEU A 395 -8.31 -10.67 0.97
C LEU A 395 -8.54 -9.66 2.09
N THR A 396 -9.40 -9.97 3.06
CA THR A 396 -9.60 -9.13 4.25
C THR A 396 -8.28 -8.88 4.96
N LYS A 397 -7.54 -9.94 5.28
CA LYS A 397 -6.29 -9.86 6.02
C LYS A 397 -5.21 -9.10 5.25
N ALA A 398 -5.09 -9.34 3.94
CA ALA A 398 -4.13 -8.64 3.08
C ALA A 398 -4.43 -7.14 2.98
N ILE A 399 -5.69 -6.76 2.75
CA ILE A 399 -6.11 -5.35 2.68
C ILE A 399 -5.88 -4.64 4.02
N ARG A 400 -6.28 -5.26 5.13
CA ARG A 400 -6.09 -4.69 6.47
C ARG A 400 -4.61 -4.59 6.85
N GLY A 401 -3.80 -5.55 6.42
CA GLY A 401 -2.34 -5.50 6.57
C GLY A 401 -1.70 -4.37 5.77
N ASP A 402 -2.13 -4.16 4.52
CA ASP A 402 -1.71 -3.02 3.70
C ASP A 402 -2.08 -1.68 4.34
N GLN A 403 -3.34 -1.52 4.75
CA GLN A 403 -3.83 -0.31 5.42
C GLN A 403 -3.10 -0.04 6.74
N ALA A 404 -2.78 -1.08 7.52
CA ALA A 404 -1.99 -0.96 8.74
C ALA A 404 -0.55 -0.56 8.44
N ALA A 405 0.08 -1.14 7.42
CA ALA A 405 1.43 -0.79 7.01
C ALA A 405 1.52 0.69 6.58
N LEU A 406 0.50 1.25 5.92
CA LEU A 406 0.45 2.67 5.57
C LEU A 406 0.51 3.61 6.79
N LYS A 407 0.09 3.15 7.96
CA LYS A 407 0.16 3.89 9.23
C LYS A 407 1.54 3.81 9.89
N SER A 408 2.45 2.98 9.38
CA SER A 408 3.83 2.92 9.87
C SER A 408 4.59 4.20 9.54
N GLY A 409 5.60 4.54 10.36
CA GLY A 409 6.32 5.82 10.23
C GLY A 409 6.98 6.06 8.87
N VAL A 410 7.45 5.01 8.18
CA VAL A 410 8.08 5.13 6.86
C VAL A 410 7.06 5.51 5.79
N PHE A 411 5.91 4.84 5.76
CA PHE A 411 4.87 5.14 4.77
C PHE A 411 4.11 6.43 5.09
N ALA A 412 3.89 6.76 6.35
CA ALA A 412 3.31 8.04 6.75
C ALA A 412 4.14 9.22 6.23
N GLN A 413 5.48 9.16 6.34
CA GLN A 413 6.37 10.18 5.80
C GLN A 413 6.33 10.25 4.27
N ARG A 414 6.17 9.12 3.58
CA ARG A 414 6.02 9.10 2.12
C ARG A 414 4.68 9.70 1.69
N PHE A 415 3.61 9.41 2.42
CA PHE A 415 2.30 10.01 2.20
C PHE A 415 2.33 11.53 2.41
N ASP A 416 2.97 12.03 3.46
CA ASP A 416 3.18 13.47 3.67
C ASP A 416 3.88 14.16 2.50
N LYS A 417 4.91 13.52 1.94
CA LYS A 417 5.62 14.01 0.75
C LYS A 417 4.72 14.02 -0.48
N PHE A 418 3.97 12.95 -0.72
CA PHE A 418 2.99 12.86 -1.80
C PHE A 418 1.92 13.94 -1.69
N LYS A 419 1.27 14.06 -0.52
CA LYS A 419 0.26 15.06 -0.23
C LYS A 419 0.79 16.46 -0.50
N LYS A 420 2.00 16.78 0.01
CA LYS A 420 2.67 18.05 -0.28
C LYS A 420 2.91 18.28 -1.76
N PHE A 421 3.38 17.27 -2.50
CA PHE A 421 3.64 17.37 -3.94
C PHE A 421 2.36 17.64 -4.73
N LYS A 422 1.29 16.84 -4.49
CA LYS A 422 0.00 16.98 -5.17
C LYS A 422 -0.66 18.32 -4.87
N LEU A 423 -0.67 18.76 -3.60
CA LEU A 423 -1.20 20.08 -3.24
C LEU A 423 -0.41 21.22 -3.90
N LYS A 424 0.92 21.08 -4.02
CA LYS A 424 1.76 22.05 -4.73
C LYS A 424 1.48 22.06 -6.24
N SER A 425 1.29 20.91 -6.88
CA SER A 425 1.02 20.84 -8.32
C SER A 425 -0.34 21.47 -8.67
N LEU A 426 -1.36 21.23 -7.84
CA LEU A 426 -2.68 21.86 -8.00
C LEU A 426 -2.60 23.39 -7.95
N LEU A 427 -1.68 23.95 -7.16
CA LEU A 427 -1.45 25.39 -7.09
C LEU A 427 -0.66 25.93 -8.29
N LEU A 428 0.36 25.19 -8.74
CA LEU A 428 1.23 25.62 -9.84
C LEU A 428 0.53 25.59 -11.21
N ASN A 429 -0.38 24.65 -11.43
CA ASN A 429 -1.13 24.54 -12.70
C ASN A 429 -2.16 25.67 -12.93
N LYS A 430 -2.21 26.68 -12.03
CA LYS A 430 -3.12 27.82 -12.10
C LYS A 430 -2.39 29.17 -12.25
N ASN A 431 -1.06 29.17 -12.24
CA ASN A 431 -0.21 30.31 -12.61
C ASN A 431 0.36 30.07 -14.00
#